data_AF-A0A6U3TB22-F1
#
_entry.id   AF-A0A6U3TB22-F1
#
_cell.length_a   1.000
_cell.length_b   1.000
_cell.length_c   1.000
_cell.angle_alpha   90.00
_cell.angle_beta   90.00
_cell.angle_gamma   90.00
#
_symmetry.space_group_name_H-M   'P 1'
#
loop_
_entity.id
_entity.type
_entity.pdbx_description
1 polymer ?
#
loop_
_entity_poly.entity_id
_entity_poly.type
_entity_poly.pdbx_seq_one_letter_code
_entity_poly.pdbx_strand_id
1 'polypeptide(L)'
;MTQKASSPAKTTPTYSSDLSKLHRTHPTNQVVHSLAEARDAASQWDVLCSSSPLRHRVKLETDEEWVAFLSDCNEGKASGETNINLTMLLKKCYGLAFSMPPSPIAVARRPPVGGSLEPLSV
;
A
#
# COMPACT_ATOMS: atom_id res chain seq x y z
N MET A 1 -25.11 -36.50 -13.21
CA MET A 1 -24.15 -35.93 -12.23
C MET A 1 -24.07 -34.43 -12.50
N THR A 2 -24.80 -33.61 -11.74
CA THR A 2 -24.85 -32.16 -11.93
C THR A 2 -23.67 -31.54 -11.18
N GLN A 3 -22.63 -31.10 -11.91
CA GLN A 3 -21.56 -30.30 -11.31
C GLN A 3 -22.15 -28.96 -10.87
N LYS A 4 -22.26 -28.76 -9.55
CA LYS A 4 -22.49 -27.43 -8.96
C LYS A 4 -21.30 -26.56 -9.35
N ALA A 5 -21.53 -25.54 -10.16
CA ALA A 5 -20.58 -24.46 -10.35
C ALA A 5 -20.32 -23.82 -8.98
N SER A 6 -19.13 -24.07 -8.42
CA SER A 6 -18.67 -23.41 -7.21
C SER A 6 -18.41 -21.96 -7.59
N SER A 7 -19.30 -21.06 -7.23
CA SER A 7 -19.04 -19.61 -7.31
C SER A 7 -17.69 -19.35 -6.65
N PRO A 8 -16.76 -18.59 -7.26
CA PRO A 8 -15.51 -18.26 -6.59
C PRO A 8 -15.89 -17.51 -5.31
N ALA A 9 -15.67 -18.15 -4.16
CA ALA A 9 -15.81 -17.47 -2.89
C ALA A 9 -14.96 -16.21 -2.98
N LYS A 10 -15.60 -15.05 -2.75
CA LYS A 10 -14.95 -13.73 -2.77
C LYS A 10 -13.89 -13.76 -1.67
N THR A 11 -12.70 -14.23 -2.03
CA THR A 11 -11.64 -14.54 -1.08
C THR A 11 -11.11 -13.22 -0.60
N THR A 12 -11.19 -12.99 0.71
CA THR A 12 -10.62 -11.79 1.31
C THR A 12 -9.13 -11.78 0.99
N PRO A 13 -8.60 -10.70 0.37
CA PRO A 13 -7.18 -10.60 0.11
C PRO A 13 -6.41 -10.72 1.43
N THR A 14 -5.52 -11.69 1.54
CA THR A 14 -4.63 -11.85 2.68
C THR A 14 -3.18 -11.72 2.28
N TYR A 15 -2.40 -11.05 3.13
CA TYR A 15 -0.98 -10.81 2.89
C TYR A 15 -0.22 -12.12 2.66
N SER A 16 -0.55 -13.19 3.39
CA SER A 16 0.06 -14.52 3.21
C SER A 16 -0.23 -15.15 1.85
N SER A 17 -1.44 -14.98 1.32
CA SER A 17 -1.81 -15.50 -0.01
C SER A 17 -1.04 -14.78 -1.11
N ASP A 18 -1.02 -13.45 -1.07
CA ASP A 18 -0.30 -12.66 -2.07
C ASP A 18 1.24 -12.81 -1.95
N LEU A 19 1.76 -12.98 -0.73
CA LEU A 19 3.18 -13.31 -0.52
C LEU A 19 3.54 -14.68 -1.11
N SER A 20 2.65 -15.66 -0.96
CA SER A 20 2.86 -16.99 -1.57
C SER A 20 2.86 -16.93 -3.10
N LYS A 21 2.00 -16.09 -3.70
CA LYS A 21 2.03 -15.82 -5.14
C LYS A 21 3.34 -15.16 -5.56
N LEU A 22 3.80 -14.15 -4.81
CA LEU A 22 5.08 -13.49 -5.04
C LEU A 22 6.26 -14.47 -4.98
N HIS A 23 6.31 -15.35 -3.97
CA HIS A 23 7.35 -16.38 -3.88
C HIS A 23 7.27 -17.41 -5.02
N ARG A 24 6.08 -17.64 -5.57
CA ARG A 24 5.88 -18.57 -6.69
C ARG A 24 6.36 -17.98 -8.02
N THR A 25 6.17 -16.68 -8.24
CA THR A 25 6.62 -15.99 -9.47
C THR A 25 8.06 -15.51 -9.38
N HIS A 26 8.52 -15.15 -8.19
CA HIS A 26 9.85 -14.63 -7.92
C HIS A 26 10.53 -15.44 -6.79
N PRO A 27 10.89 -16.70 -7.04
CA PRO A 27 11.44 -17.59 -6.00
C PRO A 27 12.86 -17.21 -5.55
N THR A 28 13.66 -16.63 -6.44
CA THR A 28 15.09 -16.35 -6.22
C THR A 28 15.40 -14.88 -6.02
N ASN A 29 14.70 -13.99 -6.73
CA ASN A 29 14.93 -12.56 -6.61
C ASN A 29 13.61 -11.80 -6.64
N GLN A 30 13.33 -11.08 -5.55
CA GLN A 30 12.11 -10.29 -5.36
C GLN A 30 12.33 -8.82 -5.75
N VAL A 31 13.46 -8.52 -6.38
CA VAL A 31 13.77 -7.20 -6.94
C VAL A 31 13.56 -7.27 -8.45
N VAL A 32 12.80 -6.32 -8.99
CA VAL A 32 12.58 -6.16 -10.43
C VAL A 32 13.20 -4.86 -10.91
N HIS A 33 13.63 -4.85 -12.18
CA HIS A 33 14.41 -3.75 -12.74
C HIS A 33 13.59 -2.80 -13.63
N SER A 34 12.30 -3.10 -13.80
CA SER A 34 11.40 -2.34 -14.65
C SER A 34 10.07 -2.07 -13.97
N LEU A 35 9.50 -0.91 -14.27
CA LEU A 35 8.16 -0.55 -13.84
C LEU A 35 7.11 -1.48 -14.44
N ALA A 36 7.33 -1.98 -15.65
CA ALA A 36 6.45 -2.95 -16.30
C ALA A 36 6.41 -4.29 -15.55
N GLU A 37 7.57 -4.79 -15.10
CA GLU A 37 7.63 -6.02 -14.30
C GLU A 37 6.99 -5.85 -12.93
N ALA A 38 7.20 -4.69 -12.29
CA ALA A 38 6.56 -4.40 -11.01
C ALA A 38 5.03 -4.39 -11.13
N ARG A 39 4.49 -3.82 -12.22
CA ARG A 39 3.05 -3.83 -12.51
C ARG A 39 2.53 -5.23 -12.79
N ASP A 40 3.25 -6.03 -13.57
CA ASP A 40 2.86 -7.39 -13.89
C ASP A 40 2.77 -8.24 -12.61
N ALA A 41 3.80 -8.21 -11.77
CA ALA A 41 3.80 -8.89 -10.48
C ALA A 41 2.66 -8.42 -9.58
N ALA A 42 2.44 -7.10 -9.52
CA ALA A 42 1.41 -6.48 -8.70
C ALA A 42 -0.02 -6.80 -9.19
N SER A 43 -0.21 -7.05 -10.49
CA SER A 43 -1.50 -7.42 -11.08
C SER A 43 -2.01 -8.79 -10.61
N GLN A 44 -1.12 -9.64 -10.12
CA GLN A 44 -1.45 -10.97 -9.61
C GLN A 44 -1.95 -10.95 -8.16
N TRP A 45 -1.78 -9.83 -7.45
CA TRP A 45 -2.15 -9.72 -6.05
C TRP A 45 -3.60 -9.30 -5.88
N ASP A 46 -4.30 -10.01 -4.98
CA ASP A 46 -5.71 -9.74 -4.72
C ASP A 46 -5.90 -8.35 -4.07
N VAL A 47 -4.89 -7.85 -3.34
CA VAL A 47 -4.91 -6.51 -2.74
C VAL A 47 -4.90 -5.36 -3.77
N LEU A 48 -4.54 -5.62 -5.03
CA LEU A 48 -4.59 -4.62 -6.11
C LEU A 48 -5.71 -4.87 -7.11
N CYS A 49 -6.49 -5.95 -6.90
CA CYS A 49 -7.66 -6.26 -7.71
C CYS A 49 -8.70 -5.13 -7.65
N SER A 50 -9.52 -5.02 -8.69
CA SER A 50 -10.54 -3.98 -8.87
C SER A 50 -11.53 -3.84 -7.70
N SER A 51 -11.66 -4.87 -6.85
CA SER A 51 -12.55 -4.91 -5.69
C SER A 51 -11.85 -4.66 -4.34
N SER A 52 -10.56 -4.34 -4.34
CA SER A 52 -9.78 -4.14 -3.11
C SER A 52 -10.02 -2.76 -2.47
N PRO A 53 -10.01 -2.68 -1.12
CA PRO A 53 -10.01 -1.41 -0.37
C PRO A 53 -8.92 -0.43 -0.80
N LEU A 54 -7.80 -0.93 -1.33
CA LEU A 54 -6.66 -0.12 -1.76
C LEU A 54 -7.03 0.88 -2.87
N ARG A 55 -7.91 0.49 -3.80
CA ARG A 55 -8.32 1.34 -4.92
C ARG A 55 -9.09 2.59 -4.50
N HIS A 56 -9.72 2.57 -3.33
CA HIS A 56 -10.37 3.76 -2.78
C HIS A 56 -9.36 4.77 -2.20
N ARG A 57 -8.11 4.35 -1.98
CA ARG A 57 -7.08 5.15 -1.31
C ARG A 57 -5.94 5.57 -2.25
N VAL A 58 -5.68 4.80 -3.31
CA VAL A 58 -4.60 5.08 -4.25
C VAL A 58 -5.14 4.97 -5.67
N LYS A 59 -4.91 6.02 -6.47
CA LYS A 59 -5.11 6.00 -7.91
C LYS A 59 -3.79 5.59 -8.56
N LEU A 60 -3.84 4.50 -9.32
CA LEU A 60 -2.70 3.90 -10.02
C LEU A 60 -3.09 3.73 -11.50
N GLU A 61 -3.55 4.81 -12.11
CA GLU A 61 -4.10 4.84 -13.48
C GLU A 61 -3.03 5.25 -14.50
N THR A 62 -2.04 6.04 -14.07
CA THR A 62 -0.98 6.61 -14.92
C THR A 62 0.41 6.08 -14.58
N ASP A 63 1.34 6.18 -15.53
CA ASP A 63 2.76 5.87 -15.30
C ASP A 63 3.38 6.77 -14.24
N GLU A 64 3.06 8.05 -14.19
CA GLU A 64 3.58 8.95 -13.16
C GLU A 64 3.14 8.53 -11.74
N GLU A 65 1.88 8.13 -11.57
CA GLU A 65 1.37 7.63 -10.28
C GLU A 65 2.09 6.35 -9.86
N TRP A 66 2.32 5.43 -10.80
CA TRP A 66 3.09 4.21 -10.53
C TRP A 66 4.55 4.53 -10.15
N VAL A 67 5.21 5.45 -10.86
CA VAL A 67 6.57 5.89 -10.52
C VAL A 67 6.62 6.48 -9.11
N ALA A 68 5.69 7.38 -8.78
CA ALA A 68 5.61 7.98 -7.45
C ALA A 68 5.32 6.94 -6.37
N PHE A 69 4.42 5.98 -6.65
CA PHE A 69 4.06 4.91 -5.74
C PHE A 69 5.24 3.95 -5.47
N LEU A 70 6.02 3.64 -6.49
CA LEU A 70 7.16 2.72 -6.42
C LEU A 70 8.45 3.38 -5.92
N SER A 71 8.51 4.71 -5.85
CA SER A 71 9.69 5.47 -5.40
C SER A 71 10.19 5.08 -4.00
N ASP A 72 9.29 4.73 -3.09
CA ASP A 72 9.64 4.26 -1.73
C ASP A 72 10.10 2.80 -1.70
N CYS A 73 9.78 2.03 -2.75
CA CYS A 73 10.17 0.63 -2.89
C CYS A 73 11.43 0.46 -3.75
N ASN A 74 11.96 1.57 -4.30
CA ASN A 74 13.17 1.55 -5.10
C ASN A 74 14.42 1.60 -4.20
N GLU A 75 15.09 0.46 -4.07
CA GLU A 75 16.34 0.30 -3.33
C GLU A 75 17.57 0.81 -4.12
N GLY A 76 17.41 1.04 -5.43
CA GLY A 76 18.45 1.45 -6.37
C GLY A 76 18.69 2.97 -6.47
N LYS A 77 18.04 3.77 -5.60
CA LYS A 77 18.12 5.25 -5.62
C LYS A 77 19.54 5.82 -5.64
N ALA A 78 20.53 5.08 -5.14
CA ALA A 78 21.93 5.52 -5.13
C ALA A 78 22.64 5.41 -6.50
N SER A 79 22.18 4.53 -7.40
CA SER A 79 22.89 4.17 -8.64
C SER A 79 22.19 4.67 -9.92
N GLY A 80 21.00 5.29 -9.79
CA GLY A 80 20.14 5.60 -10.93
C GLY A 80 19.47 4.37 -11.55
N GLU A 81 19.70 3.19 -10.98
CA GLU A 81 19.06 1.94 -11.38
C GLU A 81 17.68 1.82 -10.73
N THR A 82 16.71 1.37 -11.50
CA THR A 82 15.40 1.01 -10.97
C THR A 82 15.53 -0.37 -10.34
N ASN A 83 15.51 -0.46 -9.00
CA ASN A 83 15.56 -1.72 -8.28
C ASN A 83 14.36 -1.76 -7.32
N ILE A 84 13.23 -2.28 -7.80
CA ILE A 84 11.97 -2.25 -7.07
C ILE A 84 11.83 -3.53 -6.25
N ASN A 85 11.79 -3.39 -4.93
CA ASN A 85 11.55 -4.51 -4.03
C ASN A 85 10.05 -4.86 -3.97
N LEU A 86 9.67 -5.99 -4.57
CA LEU A 86 8.28 -6.46 -4.64
C LEU A 86 7.70 -6.76 -3.25
N THR A 87 8.51 -7.19 -2.29
CA THR A 87 8.04 -7.45 -0.92
C THR A 87 7.73 -6.16 -0.18
N MET A 88 8.54 -5.11 -0.36
CA MET A 88 8.22 -3.77 0.16
C MET A 88 6.96 -3.22 -0.50
N LEU A 89 6.80 -3.42 -1.81
CA LEU A 89 5.61 -3.01 -2.54
C LEU A 89 4.36 -3.71 -1.99
N LEU A 90 4.41 -5.03 -1.78
CA LEU A 90 3.30 -5.79 -1.20
C LEU A 90 2.95 -5.31 0.21
N LYS A 91 3.96 -5.07 1.06
CA LYS A 91 3.76 -4.49 2.40
C LYS A 91 3.11 -3.11 2.32
N LYS A 92 3.54 -2.25 1.39
CA LYS A 92 2.97 -0.92 1.18
C LYS A 92 1.50 -1.01 0.75
N CYS A 93 1.16 -1.92 -0.15
CA CYS A 93 -0.22 -2.17 -0.57
C CYS A 93 -1.13 -2.56 0.60
N TYR A 94 -0.72 -3.53 1.43
CA TYR A 94 -1.51 -3.94 2.60
C TYR A 94 -1.54 -2.87 3.71
N GLY A 95 -0.43 -2.15 3.91
CA GLY A 95 -0.39 -1.00 4.79
C GLY A 95 -1.43 0.03 4.37
N LEU A 96 -1.42 0.46 3.12
CA LEU A 96 -2.39 1.45 2.66
C LEU A 96 -3.83 0.93 2.64
N ALA A 97 -4.07 -0.34 2.28
CA ALA A 97 -5.40 -0.93 2.24
C ALA A 97 -6.04 -1.05 3.62
N PHE A 98 -5.25 -1.41 4.65
CA PHE A 98 -5.75 -1.77 5.98
C PHE A 98 -5.26 -0.87 7.12
N SER A 99 -4.43 0.15 6.84
CA SER A 99 -4.05 1.14 7.85
C SER A 99 -5.31 1.85 8.34
N MET A 100 -5.53 1.81 9.65
CA MET A 100 -6.54 2.64 10.28
C MET A 100 -6.14 4.11 10.16
N PRO A 101 -7.09 5.03 9.91
CA PRO A 101 -6.80 6.45 10.01
C PRO A 101 -6.29 6.77 11.42
N PRO A 102 -5.37 7.75 11.57
CA PRO A 102 -4.94 8.18 12.89
C PRO A 102 -6.16 8.61 13.69
N SER A 103 -6.27 8.14 14.94
CA SER A 103 -7.42 8.44 15.79
C SER A 103 -7.60 9.96 15.92
N PRO A 104 -8.84 10.48 15.81
CA PRO A 104 -9.11 11.92 15.81
C PRO A 104 -8.75 12.64 17.13
N ILE A 105 -8.34 11.90 18.17
CA ILE A 105 -7.97 12.43 19.49
C ILE A 105 -6.74 13.37 19.44
N ALA A 106 -5.88 13.29 18.42
CA ALA A 106 -4.71 14.16 18.33
C ALA A 106 -5.02 15.62 17.90
N VAL A 107 -6.21 15.89 17.34
CA VAL A 107 -6.58 17.24 16.85
C VAL A 107 -7.38 18.04 17.88
N ALA A 108 -7.92 17.40 18.91
CA ALA A 108 -8.81 18.04 19.91
C ALA A 108 -8.08 18.80 21.04
N ARG A 109 -6.74 18.87 21.04
CA ARG A 109 -5.96 19.65 22.03
C ARG A 109 -5.17 20.77 21.38
N ARG A 110 -5.85 21.70 20.72
CA ARG A 110 -5.36 23.09 20.75
C ARG A 110 -5.90 23.73 22.03
N PRO A 111 -5.04 24.12 22.99
CA PRO A 111 -5.49 25.05 24.02
C PRO A 111 -5.93 26.35 23.34
N PRO A 112 -6.99 27.02 23.81
CA PRO A 112 -7.34 28.34 23.30
C PRO A 112 -6.16 29.28 23.54
N VAL A 113 -5.59 29.81 22.46
CA VAL A 113 -4.79 31.03 22.51
C VAL A 113 -5.78 32.16 22.80
N GLY A 114 -5.76 32.71 24.01
CA GLY A 114 -6.68 33.78 24.40
C GLY A 114 -6.85 33.90 25.90
N GLY A 115 -5.88 34.54 26.56
CA GLY A 115 -5.94 34.87 27.99
C GLY A 115 -4.80 35.80 28.37
N SER A 116 -4.88 37.05 27.90
CA SER A 116 -4.06 38.18 28.36
C SER A 116 -4.77 38.86 29.54
N LEU A 117 -3.98 39.47 30.45
CA LEU A 117 -4.33 40.37 31.59
C LEU A 117 -4.67 39.66 32.93
N GLU A 118 -4.11 39.93 34.12
CA GLU A 118 -3.03 40.78 34.69
C GLU A 118 -2.56 40.13 36.03
N PRO A 119 -1.37 40.43 36.59
CA PRO A 119 -1.07 40.11 37.99
C PRO A 119 -1.64 41.16 38.96
N LEU A 120 -2.58 40.74 39.81
CA LEU A 120 -2.98 41.49 41.02
C LEU A 120 -1.80 41.49 42.01
N SER A 121 -1.19 42.65 42.22
CA SER A 121 -0.34 42.91 43.40
C SER A 121 -1.22 43.37 44.55
N VAL A 122 -1.08 42.73 45.71
CA VAL A 122 -1.52 43.23 47.02
C VAL A 122 -0.29 43.60 47.83
#